data_AF-A0A8J1XLN2-F1
#
_entry.id   AF-A0A8J1XLN2-F1
#
_cell.length_a   1.000
_cell.length_b   1.000
_cell.length_c   1.000
_cell.angle_alpha   90.00
_cell.angle_beta   90.00
_cell.angle_gamma   90.00
#
_symmetry.space_group_name_H-M   'P 1'
#
loop_
_entity.id
_entity.type
_entity.pdbx_description
1 polymer ?
#
loop_
_entity_poly.entity_id
_entity_poly.type
_entity_poly.pdbx_seq_one_letter_code
_entity_poly.pdbx_strand_id
1 'polypeptide(L)'
;GQQCEKQDINMLKKEILEGVDSKIATLTSLMKRQNRNLKDKIKEITDECTKSQNQIQRELNANLEEYSKLIKSGDFVAASNYWSKDGTMVLANKFQLNGRQQIEDHLKSLVNRGHHLFVTPGRFEGNCRYQVMLGDIDYYIDNKDGTSSLFINGRMMAYFTYNSSRNKWLIVFSMDTFDIPRPIYEGVTLQFEITTLWDSKSIDHPPVTLQLQRRGNFIWLMIDAPFFNDTPSPGGAPGEPFPKLWQYEVVEAFFLGGGGSGEPLYLEVEFSPHGQHLILLMKGVRKALKHSLPVDYTSKINGSTWTGLARIPLNYFPPNVTMFNAYAIHGSGNQRMYEALYPTEEGKYTGPDFHRLDYFQPIDFAKLAPENTNAELSNLWTE
;
A
#
# COMPACT_ATOMS: atom_id res chain seq x y z
N GLY A 1 -55.46 -60.73 50.76
CA GLY A 1 -55.71 -59.36 50.27
C GLY A 1 -54.41 -58.57 50.16
N GLN A 2 -53.96 -57.97 51.27
CA GLN A 2 -52.87 -56.98 51.30
C GLN A 2 -51.47 -57.47 50.85
N GLN A 3 -51.19 -58.78 50.86
CA GLN A 3 -49.88 -59.33 50.48
C GLN A 3 -49.74 -59.55 48.96
N CYS A 4 -50.83 -59.85 48.25
CA CYS A 4 -50.86 -59.89 46.78
C CYS A 4 -50.73 -58.49 46.19
N GLU A 5 -51.47 -57.50 46.71
CA GLU A 5 -51.40 -56.11 46.21
C GLU A 5 -49.99 -55.51 46.34
N LYS A 6 -49.24 -55.83 47.40
CA LYS A 6 -47.84 -55.38 47.55
C LYS A 6 -46.90 -56.03 46.53
N GLN A 7 -47.13 -57.29 46.16
CA GLN A 7 -46.32 -57.98 45.15
C GLN A 7 -46.60 -57.42 43.75
N ASP A 8 -47.86 -57.17 43.42
CA ASP A 8 -48.24 -56.58 42.14
C ASP A 8 -47.72 -55.14 41.97
N ILE A 9 -47.78 -54.32 43.04
CA ILE A 9 -47.19 -52.96 43.03
C ILE A 9 -45.67 -53.01 42.86
N ASN A 10 -44.98 -53.96 43.48
CA ASN A 10 -43.53 -54.09 43.35
C ASN A 10 -43.12 -54.58 41.95
N MET A 11 -43.92 -55.45 41.34
CA MET A 11 -43.73 -55.91 39.97
C MET A 11 -43.92 -54.77 38.97
N LEU A 12 -45.01 -54.00 39.10
CA LEU A 12 -45.25 -52.81 38.28
C LEU A 12 -44.14 -51.76 38.44
N LYS A 13 -43.66 -51.52 39.66
CA LYS A 13 -42.53 -50.60 39.90
C LYS A 13 -41.26 -51.07 39.19
N LYS A 14 -40.98 -52.37 39.21
CA LYS A 14 -39.81 -52.94 38.55
C LYS A 14 -39.89 -52.79 37.03
N GLU A 15 -41.05 -53.10 36.43
CA GLU A 15 -41.27 -52.93 34.98
C GLU A 15 -41.18 -51.46 34.55
N ILE A 16 -41.73 -50.54 35.34
CA ILE A 16 -41.62 -49.10 35.08
C ILE A 16 -40.17 -48.64 35.17
N LEU A 17 -39.42 -49.06 36.20
CA LEU A 17 -38.01 -48.71 36.38
C LEU A 17 -37.14 -49.25 35.23
N GLU A 18 -37.32 -50.52 34.84
CA GLU A 18 -36.60 -51.12 33.71
C GLU A 18 -36.93 -50.40 32.39
N GLY A 19 -38.19 -50.02 32.18
CA GLY A 19 -38.62 -49.23 31.02
C GLY A 19 -38.02 -47.81 31.00
N VAL A 20 -37.85 -47.18 32.17
CA VAL A 20 -37.19 -45.87 32.31
C VAL A 20 -35.69 -46.00 32.06
N ASP A 21 -35.02 -46.99 32.65
CA ASP A 21 -33.59 -47.22 32.47
C ASP A 21 -33.24 -47.55 31.02
N SER A 22 -34.06 -48.36 30.35
CA SER A 22 -33.90 -48.63 28.91
C SER A 22 -33.99 -47.35 28.08
N LYS A 23 -34.94 -46.45 28.38
CA LYS A 23 -35.08 -45.17 27.65
C LYS A 23 -33.91 -44.23 27.93
N ILE A 24 -33.42 -44.18 29.17
CA ILE A 24 -32.22 -43.40 29.54
C ILE A 24 -31.00 -43.92 28.79
N ALA A 25 -30.82 -45.24 28.69
CA ALA A 25 -29.72 -45.84 27.94
C ALA A 25 -29.79 -45.49 26.45
N THR A 26 -30.98 -45.55 25.83
CA THR A 26 -31.18 -45.15 24.43
C THR A 26 -30.86 -43.66 24.22
N LEU A 27 -31.40 -42.77 25.05
CA LEU A 27 -31.13 -41.33 24.99
C LEU A 27 -29.63 -41.01 25.16
N THR A 28 -28.97 -41.67 26.11
CA THR A 28 -27.53 -41.51 26.36
C THR A 28 -26.70 -41.92 25.14
N SER A 29 -27.07 -43.01 24.47
CA SER A 29 -26.38 -43.46 23.25
C SER A 29 -26.58 -42.50 22.07
N LEU A 30 -27.78 -41.94 21.92
CA LEU A 30 -28.10 -40.91 20.92
C LEU A 30 -27.30 -39.64 21.16
N MET A 31 -27.26 -39.16 22.41
CA MET A 31 -26.47 -37.98 22.78
C MET A 31 -24.98 -38.19 22.52
N LYS A 32 -24.41 -39.36 22.87
CA LYS A 32 -23.02 -39.70 22.57
C LYS A 32 -22.72 -39.72 21.07
N ARG A 33 -23.66 -40.19 20.25
CA ARG A 33 -23.54 -40.20 18.78
C ARG A 33 -23.59 -38.78 18.21
N GLN A 34 -24.54 -37.96 18.65
CA GLN A 34 -24.64 -36.55 18.23
C GLN A 34 -23.39 -35.75 18.63
N ASN A 35 -22.87 -35.98 19.84
CA ASN A 35 -21.68 -35.29 20.33
C ASN A 35 -20.42 -35.70 19.55
N ARG A 36 -20.28 -36.98 19.15
CA ARG A 36 -19.21 -37.42 18.23
C ARG A 36 -19.33 -36.76 16.86
N ASN A 37 -20.52 -36.75 16.26
CA ASN A 37 -20.73 -36.07 14.98
C ASN A 37 -20.43 -34.56 15.06
N LEU A 38 -20.77 -33.91 16.19
CA LEU A 38 -20.39 -32.51 16.41
C LEU A 38 -18.88 -32.35 16.52
N LYS A 39 -18.19 -33.21 17.27
CA LYS A 39 -16.73 -33.18 17.39
C LYS A 39 -16.04 -33.42 16.06
N ASP A 40 -16.53 -34.33 15.23
CA ASP A 40 -15.99 -34.60 13.91
C ASP A 40 -16.20 -33.41 12.97
N LYS A 41 -17.36 -32.74 13.02
CA LYS A 41 -17.60 -31.48 12.28
C LYS A 41 -16.75 -30.32 12.79
N ILE A 42 -16.58 -30.20 14.11
CA ILE A 42 -15.68 -29.20 14.71
C ILE A 42 -14.25 -29.48 14.26
N LYS A 43 -13.83 -30.74 14.25
CA LYS A 43 -12.51 -31.17 13.78
C LYS A 43 -12.31 -30.88 12.29
N GLU A 44 -13.31 -31.15 11.44
CA GLU A 44 -13.30 -30.77 10.02
C GLU A 44 -13.16 -29.25 9.82
N ILE A 45 -13.82 -28.44 10.66
CA ILE A 45 -13.69 -26.97 10.67
C ILE A 45 -12.31 -26.51 11.20
N THR A 46 -11.71 -27.26 12.14
CA THR A 46 -10.48 -26.88 12.84
C THR A 46 -9.22 -27.36 12.10
N ASP A 47 -9.27 -28.50 11.41
CA ASP A 47 -8.15 -29.14 10.71
C ASP A 47 -7.89 -28.56 9.30
N GLU A 48 -8.73 -27.64 8.80
CA GLU A 48 -8.59 -27.04 7.47
C GLU A 48 -7.50 -25.95 7.36
N CYS A 49 -6.80 -25.59 8.45
CA CYS A 49 -5.77 -24.56 8.38
C CYS A 49 -4.35 -25.02 8.72
N THR A 50 -3.55 -25.22 7.68
CA THR A 50 -2.08 -25.33 7.77
C THR A 50 -1.37 -24.05 7.31
N LYS A 51 -2.08 -23.09 6.72
CA LYS A 51 -1.49 -21.86 6.16
C LYS A 51 -1.19 -20.85 7.27
N SER A 52 0.05 -20.37 7.31
CA SER A 52 0.40 -19.23 8.16
C SER A 52 -0.28 -17.94 7.68
N GLN A 53 -0.49 -16.97 8.57
CA GLN A 53 -1.04 -15.66 8.20
C GLN A 53 -0.19 -14.95 7.12
N ASN A 54 1.14 -15.11 7.16
CA ASN A 54 2.03 -14.57 6.12
C ASN A 54 1.80 -15.22 4.75
N GLN A 55 1.47 -16.51 4.71
CA GLN A 55 1.11 -17.18 3.46
C GLN A 55 -0.22 -16.65 2.93
N ILE A 56 -1.23 -16.49 3.79
CA ILE A 56 -2.54 -15.95 3.43
C ILE A 56 -2.42 -14.52 2.90
N GLN A 57 -1.63 -13.66 3.55
CA GLN A 57 -1.37 -12.29 3.11
C GLN A 57 -0.77 -12.25 1.69
N ARG A 58 0.22 -13.11 1.40
CA ARG A 58 0.83 -13.20 0.05
C ARG A 58 -0.17 -13.66 -1.00
N GLU A 59 -0.96 -14.69 -0.69
CA GLU A 59 -1.98 -15.20 -1.61
C GLU A 59 -3.05 -14.15 -1.92
N LEU A 60 -3.55 -13.42 -0.91
CA LEU A 60 -4.55 -12.38 -1.09
C LEU A 60 -4.02 -11.17 -1.85
N ASN A 61 -2.78 -10.73 -1.57
CA ASN A 61 -2.13 -9.66 -2.34
C ASN A 61 -2.00 -10.05 -3.82
N ALA A 62 -1.52 -11.25 -4.13
CA ALA A 62 -1.43 -11.73 -5.50
C ALA A 62 -2.81 -11.85 -6.17
N ASN A 63 -3.84 -12.27 -5.42
CA ASN A 63 -5.21 -12.37 -5.90
C ASN A 63 -5.79 -11.00 -6.28
N LEU A 64 -5.51 -9.95 -5.48
CA LEU A 64 -5.93 -8.57 -5.78
C LEU A 64 -5.13 -7.95 -6.93
N GLU A 65 -3.83 -8.24 -7.02
CA GLU A 65 -3.00 -7.76 -8.13
C GLU A 65 -3.50 -8.32 -9.47
N GLU A 66 -3.79 -9.61 -9.53
CA GLU A 66 -4.34 -10.25 -10.74
C GLU A 66 -5.74 -9.74 -11.07
N TYR A 67 -6.60 -9.55 -10.06
CA TYR A 67 -7.90 -8.91 -10.25
C TYR A 67 -7.77 -7.50 -10.87
N SER A 68 -6.82 -6.70 -10.38
CA SER A 68 -6.54 -5.36 -10.93
C SER A 68 -6.05 -5.42 -12.37
N LYS A 69 -5.18 -6.38 -12.71
CA LYS A 69 -4.71 -6.60 -14.10
C LYS A 69 -5.87 -6.91 -15.05
N LEU A 70 -6.81 -7.77 -14.64
CA LEU A 70 -7.97 -8.14 -15.46
C LEU A 70 -8.94 -6.98 -15.68
N ILE A 71 -9.15 -6.13 -14.67
CA ILE A 71 -9.95 -4.91 -14.86
C ILE A 71 -9.26 -3.99 -15.88
N LYS A 72 -7.94 -3.77 -15.73
CA LYS A 72 -7.17 -2.90 -16.64
C LYS A 72 -7.14 -3.43 -18.08
N SER A 73 -7.05 -4.74 -18.27
CA SER A 73 -7.07 -5.36 -19.60
C SER A 73 -8.47 -5.42 -20.24
N GLY A 74 -9.52 -5.11 -19.48
CA GLY A 74 -10.90 -5.21 -19.93
C GLY A 74 -11.48 -6.62 -19.91
N ASP A 75 -10.82 -7.59 -19.28
CA ASP A 75 -11.36 -8.95 -19.10
C ASP A 75 -12.29 -9.02 -17.87
N PHE A 76 -13.45 -8.40 -18.02
CA PHE A 76 -14.41 -8.26 -16.93
C PHE A 76 -15.08 -9.59 -16.53
N VAL A 77 -15.15 -10.55 -17.47
CA VAL A 77 -15.68 -11.90 -17.20
C VAL A 77 -14.70 -12.66 -16.28
N ALA A 78 -13.40 -12.57 -16.55
CA ALA A 78 -12.40 -13.15 -15.66
C ALA A 78 -12.34 -12.39 -14.33
N ALA A 79 -12.44 -11.06 -14.34
CA ALA A 79 -12.47 -10.25 -13.12
C ALA A 79 -13.68 -10.60 -12.23
N SER A 80 -14.88 -10.73 -12.80
CA SER A 80 -16.10 -11.07 -12.05
C SER A 80 -16.02 -12.47 -11.40
N ASN A 81 -15.15 -13.36 -11.89
CA ASN A 81 -14.89 -14.65 -11.27
C ASN A 81 -14.12 -14.59 -9.93
N TYR A 82 -13.53 -13.44 -9.57
CA TYR A 82 -12.97 -13.19 -8.24
C TYR A 82 -14.04 -12.91 -7.18
N TRP A 83 -15.28 -12.69 -7.59
CA TRP A 83 -16.39 -12.51 -6.66
C TRP A 83 -17.05 -13.85 -6.34
N SER A 84 -17.63 -14.01 -5.15
CA SER A 84 -18.56 -15.11 -4.91
C SER A 84 -19.79 -14.96 -5.83
N LYS A 85 -20.51 -16.06 -6.08
CA LYS A 85 -21.69 -16.05 -6.95
C LYS A 85 -22.69 -14.97 -6.51
N ASP A 86 -22.90 -14.86 -5.20
CA ASP A 86 -23.82 -13.93 -4.55
C ASP A 86 -23.06 -12.77 -3.88
N GLY A 87 -21.88 -12.41 -4.39
CA GLY A 87 -21.06 -11.35 -3.80
C GLY A 87 -21.72 -9.97 -3.91
N THR A 88 -21.43 -9.10 -2.95
CA THR A 88 -22.02 -7.75 -2.89
C THR A 88 -20.95 -6.68 -2.94
N MET A 89 -21.10 -5.71 -3.85
CA MET A 89 -20.27 -4.50 -3.89
C MET A 89 -21.11 -3.31 -3.48
N VAL A 90 -20.67 -2.59 -2.45
CA VAL A 90 -21.27 -1.32 -2.02
C VAL A 90 -20.31 -0.19 -2.37
N LEU A 91 -20.81 0.77 -3.15
CA LEU A 91 -20.07 1.95 -3.60
C LEU A 91 -20.66 3.22 -2.96
N ALA A 92 -19.79 4.09 -2.47
CA ALA A 92 -20.05 5.36 -1.82
C ALA A 92 -21.11 5.29 -0.71
N ASN A 93 -21.22 4.15 -0.01
CA ASN A 93 -22.31 3.86 0.94
C ASN A 93 -23.73 4.06 0.39
N LYS A 94 -23.91 4.12 -0.93
CA LYS A 94 -25.17 4.56 -1.57
C LYS A 94 -25.65 3.62 -2.66
N PHE A 95 -24.74 2.93 -3.33
CA PHE A 95 -25.06 2.09 -4.47
C PHE A 95 -24.60 0.66 -4.23
N GLN A 96 -25.53 -0.29 -4.29
CA GLN A 96 -25.26 -1.69 -4.02
C GLN A 96 -25.50 -2.53 -5.27
N LEU A 97 -24.50 -3.32 -5.61
CA LEU A 97 -24.52 -4.31 -6.68
C LEU A 97 -24.51 -5.70 -6.07
N ASN A 98 -25.40 -6.57 -6.52
CA ASN A 98 -25.54 -7.91 -6.00
C ASN A 98 -25.33 -8.94 -7.12
N GLY A 99 -24.41 -9.86 -6.87
CA GLY A 99 -24.03 -10.93 -7.77
C GLY A 99 -23.05 -10.49 -8.86
N ARG A 100 -22.37 -11.49 -9.43
CA ARG A 100 -21.29 -11.28 -10.40
C ARG A 100 -21.69 -10.47 -11.62
N GLN A 101 -22.89 -10.69 -12.15
CA GLN A 101 -23.33 -10.03 -13.38
C GLN A 101 -23.44 -8.51 -13.19
N GLN A 102 -24.07 -8.05 -12.12
CA GLN A 102 -24.22 -6.62 -11.84
C GLN A 102 -22.86 -5.95 -11.61
N ILE A 103 -21.95 -6.65 -10.92
CA ILE A 103 -20.59 -6.18 -10.68
C ILE A 103 -19.81 -6.08 -12.00
N GLU A 104 -19.89 -7.11 -12.85
CA GLU A 104 -19.26 -7.13 -14.16
C GLU A 104 -19.74 -5.98 -15.05
N ASP A 105 -21.05 -5.79 -15.15
CA ASP A 105 -21.65 -4.73 -15.97
C ASP A 105 -21.24 -3.34 -15.46
N HIS A 106 -21.11 -3.18 -14.14
CA HIS A 106 -20.62 -1.94 -13.56
C HIS A 106 -19.13 -1.70 -13.87
N LEU A 107 -18.27 -2.70 -13.70
CA LEU A 107 -16.83 -2.60 -14.00
C LEU A 107 -16.60 -2.26 -15.48
N LYS A 108 -17.33 -2.92 -16.38
CA LYS A 108 -17.36 -2.57 -17.82
C LYS A 108 -17.71 -1.10 -18.03
N SER A 109 -18.77 -0.64 -17.36
CA SER A 109 -19.26 0.73 -17.49
C SER A 109 -18.25 1.77 -16.98
N LEU A 110 -17.51 1.47 -15.92
CA LEU A 110 -16.45 2.33 -15.40
C LEU A 110 -15.31 2.49 -16.41
N VAL A 111 -14.72 1.37 -16.86
CA VAL A 111 -13.58 1.40 -17.77
C VAL A 111 -13.95 2.02 -19.12
N ASN A 112 -15.16 1.76 -19.64
CA ASN A 112 -15.63 2.39 -20.87
C ASN A 112 -15.82 3.92 -20.76
N ARG A 113 -15.98 4.45 -19.54
CA ARG A 113 -15.98 5.89 -19.28
C ARG A 113 -14.58 6.46 -19.04
N GLY A 114 -13.54 5.63 -19.12
CA GLY A 114 -12.17 6.00 -18.77
C GLY A 114 -11.95 6.09 -17.26
N HIS A 115 -12.71 5.36 -16.45
CA HIS A 115 -12.58 5.41 -14.99
C HIS A 115 -11.85 4.15 -14.50
N HIS A 116 -10.88 4.34 -13.60
CA HIS A 116 -10.07 3.26 -13.05
C HIS A 116 -10.11 3.24 -11.54
N LEU A 117 -10.09 2.04 -10.98
CA LEU A 117 -10.03 1.80 -9.54
C LEU A 117 -8.70 1.15 -9.20
N PHE A 118 -7.99 1.73 -8.25
CA PHE A 118 -6.78 1.15 -7.69
C PHE A 118 -7.00 0.89 -6.20
N VAL A 119 -6.80 -0.35 -5.78
CA VAL A 119 -6.93 -0.75 -4.37
C VAL A 119 -5.54 -1.00 -3.83
N THR A 120 -5.19 -0.27 -2.77
CA THR A 120 -3.99 -0.53 -1.98
C THR A 120 -4.40 -1.40 -0.79
N PRO A 121 -4.14 -2.72 -0.80
CA PRO A 121 -4.52 -3.58 0.31
C PRO A 121 -3.73 -3.22 1.56
N GLY A 122 -4.43 -3.12 2.68
CA GLY A 122 -3.78 -3.07 4.00
C GLY A 122 -3.56 -4.46 4.57
N ARG A 123 -3.68 -4.56 5.89
CA ARG A 123 -3.55 -5.84 6.60
C ARG A 123 -4.79 -6.69 6.40
N PHE A 124 -4.60 -7.99 6.15
CA PHE A 124 -5.68 -8.98 6.26
C PHE A 124 -5.75 -9.54 7.66
N GLU A 125 -6.97 -9.67 8.19
CA GLU A 125 -7.23 -10.27 9.49
C GLU A 125 -8.34 -11.31 9.36
N GLY A 126 -8.19 -12.44 10.05
CA GLY A 126 -9.18 -13.49 10.03
C GLY A 126 -8.58 -14.88 10.17
N ASN A 127 -9.36 -15.87 9.75
CA ASN A 127 -8.96 -17.27 9.74
C ASN A 127 -8.73 -17.76 8.30
N CYS A 128 -8.41 -19.03 8.16
CA CYS A 128 -7.92 -19.56 6.88
C CYS A 128 -9.03 -19.78 5.85
N ARG A 129 -10.29 -19.62 6.26
CA ARG A 129 -11.45 -19.63 5.39
C ARG A 129 -11.98 -18.22 5.13
N TYR A 130 -11.87 -17.30 6.09
CA TYR A 130 -12.42 -15.96 6.00
C TYR A 130 -11.41 -14.90 6.39
N GLN A 131 -11.27 -13.88 5.55
CA GLN A 131 -10.35 -12.77 5.77
C GLN A 131 -11.10 -11.46 5.55
N VAL A 132 -10.81 -10.47 6.38
CA VAL A 132 -11.24 -9.09 6.19
C VAL A 132 -10.01 -8.26 5.85
N MET A 133 -10.18 -7.33 4.92
CA MET A 133 -9.19 -6.34 4.55
C MET A 133 -9.75 -4.97 4.85
N LEU A 134 -8.93 -4.13 5.45
CA LEU A 134 -9.08 -2.69 5.39
C LEU A 134 -7.94 -2.15 4.52
N GLY A 135 -8.29 -1.49 3.43
CA GLY A 135 -7.35 -0.90 2.48
C GLY A 135 -7.78 0.50 2.06
N ASP A 136 -6.97 1.10 1.20
CA ASP A 136 -7.30 2.36 0.55
C ASP A 136 -7.74 2.08 -0.89
N ILE A 137 -8.64 2.92 -1.41
CA ILE A 137 -9.14 2.83 -2.78
C ILE A 137 -9.02 4.20 -3.43
N ASP A 138 -8.36 4.23 -4.58
CA ASP A 138 -8.14 5.42 -5.38
C ASP A 138 -8.93 5.29 -6.68
N TYR A 139 -9.70 6.32 -7.00
CA TYR A 139 -10.49 6.43 -8.21
C TYR A 139 -9.82 7.40 -9.16
N TYR A 140 -9.48 6.94 -10.36
CA TYR A 140 -8.86 7.74 -11.40
C TYR A 140 -9.81 7.94 -12.58
N ILE A 141 -9.65 9.06 -13.27
CA ILE A 141 -10.35 9.36 -14.53
C ILE A 141 -9.30 9.65 -15.60
N ASP A 142 -9.46 9.02 -16.76
CA ASP A 142 -8.65 9.25 -17.95
C ASP A 142 -8.96 10.62 -18.54
N ASN A 143 -7.91 11.37 -18.78
CA ASN A 143 -7.92 12.64 -19.46
C ASN A 143 -7.84 12.41 -20.97
N LYS A 144 -8.28 13.43 -21.73
CA LYS A 144 -8.24 13.40 -23.20
C LYS A 144 -6.82 13.29 -23.77
N ASP A 145 -5.81 13.63 -22.99
CA ASP A 145 -4.40 13.56 -23.37
C ASP A 145 -3.76 12.18 -23.09
N GLY A 146 -4.56 11.21 -22.63
CA GLY A 146 -4.10 9.85 -22.33
C GLY A 146 -3.47 9.69 -20.95
N THR A 147 -3.44 10.74 -20.13
CA THR A 147 -3.05 10.63 -18.70
C THR A 147 -4.25 10.26 -17.84
N SER A 148 -4.05 9.80 -16.60
CA SER A 148 -5.14 9.59 -15.64
C SER A 148 -4.96 10.49 -14.42
N SER A 149 -6.03 11.15 -13.97
CA SER A 149 -6.04 12.00 -12.77
C SER A 149 -6.80 11.34 -11.64
N LEU A 150 -6.24 11.40 -10.42
CA LEU A 150 -6.95 10.99 -9.22
C LEU A 150 -8.18 11.89 -9.03
N PHE A 151 -9.36 11.29 -9.03
CA PHE A 151 -10.64 11.97 -8.85
C PHE A 151 -11.09 11.96 -7.39
N ILE A 152 -11.02 10.80 -6.73
CA ILE A 152 -11.35 10.66 -5.31
C ILE A 152 -10.60 9.47 -4.72
N ASN A 153 -10.19 9.57 -3.45
CA ASN A 153 -9.70 8.45 -2.68
C ASN A 153 -10.65 8.14 -1.52
N GLY A 154 -10.58 6.91 -1.01
CA GLY A 154 -11.43 6.46 0.09
C GLY A 154 -10.82 5.28 0.82
N ARG A 155 -11.56 4.76 1.79
CA ARG A 155 -11.26 3.46 2.40
C ARG A 155 -12.11 2.39 1.75
N MET A 156 -11.53 1.21 1.60
CA MET A 156 -12.24 0.01 1.20
C MET A 156 -12.14 -1.04 2.30
N MET A 157 -13.28 -1.61 2.64
CA MET A 157 -13.37 -2.86 3.38
C MET A 157 -13.74 -3.96 2.41
N ALA A 158 -13.07 -5.11 2.49
CA ALA A 158 -13.45 -6.28 1.72
C ALA A 158 -13.39 -7.55 2.57
N TYR A 159 -14.38 -8.42 2.38
CA TYR A 159 -14.44 -9.74 2.98
C TYR A 159 -14.18 -10.79 1.93
N PHE A 160 -13.29 -11.71 2.25
CA PHE A 160 -12.85 -12.78 1.40
C PHE A 160 -13.22 -14.12 2.00
N THR A 161 -13.57 -15.06 1.13
CA THR A 161 -13.72 -16.48 1.49
C THR A 161 -12.78 -17.32 0.65
N TYR A 162 -12.18 -18.35 1.25
CA TYR A 162 -11.35 -19.29 0.51
C TYR A 162 -12.22 -20.35 -0.15
N ASN A 163 -12.11 -20.46 -1.47
CA ASN A 163 -12.74 -21.52 -2.25
C ASN A 163 -11.71 -22.63 -2.50
N SER A 164 -11.85 -23.74 -1.77
CA SER A 164 -10.94 -24.88 -1.85
C SER A 164 -10.97 -25.60 -3.20
N SER A 165 -12.15 -25.72 -3.84
CA SER A 165 -12.26 -26.39 -5.14
C SER A 165 -11.61 -25.60 -6.28
N ARG A 166 -11.49 -24.28 -6.13
CA ARG A 166 -10.81 -23.39 -7.08
C ARG A 166 -9.41 -22.99 -6.63
N ASN A 167 -9.00 -23.40 -5.43
CA ASN A 167 -7.75 -22.98 -4.78
C ASN A 167 -7.58 -21.44 -4.82
N LYS A 168 -8.63 -20.67 -4.50
CA LYS A 168 -8.69 -19.23 -4.75
C LYS A 168 -9.50 -18.47 -3.71
N TRP A 169 -9.07 -17.26 -3.38
CA TRP A 169 -9.83 -16.33 -2.53
C TRP A 169 -10.89 -15.59 -3.36
N LEU A 170 -12.12 -15.58 -2.88
CA LEU A 170 -13.24 -14.90 -3.50
C LEU A 170 -13.70 -13.73 -2.64
N ILE A 171 -13.98 -12.59 -3.27
CA ILE A 171 -14.59 -11.42 -2.63
C ILE A 171 -16.07 -11.72 -2.42
N VAL A 172 -16.49 -11.74 -1.16
CA VAL A 172 -17.89 -11.95 -0.77
C VAL A 172 -18.61 -10.63 -0.60
N PHE A 173 -17.90 -9.64 -0.07
CA PHE A 173 -18.43 -8.32 0.15
C PHE A 173 -17.31 -7.31 -0.04
N SER A 174 -17.61 -6.18 -0.68
CA SER A 174 -16.81 -4.98 -0.51
C SER A 174 -17.70 -3.79 -0.22
N MET A 175 -17.13 -2.84 0.51
CA MET A 175 -17.70 -1.52 0.69
C MET A 175 -16.58 -0.51 0.64
N ASP A 176 -16.74 0.49 -0.21
CA ASP A 176 -15.94 1.70 -0.10
C ASP A 176 -16.70 2.79 0.66
N THR A 177 -15.93 3.58 1.40
CA THR A 177 -16.41 4.78 2.06
C THR A 177 -15.61 5.94 1.52
N PHE A 178 -16.26 6.74 0.68
CA PHE A 178 -15.77 8.06 0.27
C PHE A 178 -16.17 9.17 1.28
N ASP A 179 -16.93 8.80 2.32
CA ASP A 179 -17.56 9.72 3.30
C ASP A 179 -16.98 9.61 4.73
N ILE A 180 -15.82 8.99 4.94
CA ILE A 180 -15.05 9.17 6.19
C ILE A 180 -13.86 10.06 5.85
N PRO A 181 -13.90 11.37 6.16
CA PRO A 181 -12.70 12.16 6.15
C PRO A 181 -11.76 11.51 7.16
N ARG A 182 -10.65 10.91 6.71
CA ARG A 182 -9.43 11.05 7.51
C ARG A 182 -9.23 12.55 7.68
N PRO A 183 -8.69 13.04 8.81
CA PRO A 183 -8.25 14.42 8.88
C PRO A 183 -7.48 14.69 7.61
N ILE A 184 -8.00 15.62 6.81
CA ILE A 184 -7.42 16.06 5.58
C ILE A 184 -6.05 16.62 5.97
N TYR A 185 -5.00 15.81 5.89
CA TYR A 185 -3.66 16.33 5.62
C TYR A 185 -3.53 16.67 4.12
N GLU A 186 -4.53 16.31 3.29
CA GLU A 186 -4.74 16.74 1.91
C GLU A 186 -5.08 18.25 1.83
N GLY A 187 -4.09 19.06 2.13
CA GLY A 187 -4.19 20.51 2.14
C GLY A 187 -2.88 21.15 2.58
N VAL A 188 -2.07 20.41 3.36
CA VAL A 188 -0.70 20.84 3.64
C VAL A 188 0.18 20.45 2.46
N THR A 189 0.65 21.47 1.76
CA THR A 189 1.73 21.35 0.78
C THR A 189 2.97 21.97 1.40
N LEU A 190 4.07 21.21 1.44
CA LEU A 190 5.38 21.80 1.69
C LEU A 190 5.99 22.12 0.34
N GLN A 191 6.41 23.37 0.13
CA GLN A 191 6.98 23.83 -1.14
C GLN A 191 8.39 24.35 -0.89
N PHE A 192 9.29 24.03 -1.81
CA PHE A 192 10.70 24.38 -1.77
C PHE A 192 11.16 24.84 -3.15
N GLU A 193 12.12 25.77 -3.17
CA GLU A 193 12.72 26.30 -4.40
C GLU A 193 14.24 26.24 -4.26
N ILE A 194 14.89 25.55 -5.20
CA ILE A 194 16.34 25.53 -5.31
C ILE A 194 16.76 26.79 -6.07
N THR A 195 17.41 27.71 -5.37
CA THR A 195 17.77 29.05 -5.88
C THR A 195 19.28 29.33 -5.80
N THR A 196 20.06 28.34 -5.38
CA THR A 196 21.50 28.48 -5.14
C THR A 196 22.28 27.29 -5.67
N LEU A 197 23.50 27.56 -6.13
CA LEU A 197 24.56 26.58 -6.32
C LEU A 197 24.97 25.98 -4.96
N TRP A 198 25.60 24.81 -5.01
CA TRP A 198 26.05 24.05 -3.84
C TRP A 198 26.98 24.82 -2.88
N ASP A 199 27.63 25.89 -3.36
CA ASP A 199 28.55 26.76 -2.64
C ASP A 199 27.94 28.13 -2.25
N SER A 200 26.61 28.20 -2.13
CA SER A 200 25.83 29.38 -1.70
C SER A 200 25.75 30.53 -2.71
N LYS A 201 26.29 30.39 -3.92
CA LYS A 201 26.10 31.38 -4.99
C LYS A 201 24.70 31.27 -5.59
N SER A 202 24.13 32.39 -6.04
CA SER A 202 22.82 32.37 -6.72
C SER A 202 22.89 31.73 -8.11
N ILE A 203 21.80 31.09 -8.52
CA ILE A 203 21.60 30.63 -9.91
C ILE A 203 21.18 31.80 -10.82
N ASP A 204 21.33 31.62 -12.14
CA ASP A 204 21.00 32.61 -13.17
C ASP A 204 19.82 32.19 -14.09
N HIS A 205 19.13 31.12 -13.73
CA HIS A 205 17.95 30.59 -14.43
C HIS A 205 16.77 30.42 -13.45
N PRO A 206 15.55 30.11 -13.95
CA PRO A 206 14.41 29.80 -13.08
C PRO A 206 14.72 28.64 -12.11
N PRO A 207 14.19 28.67 -10.88
CA PRO A 207 14.49 27.66 -9.87
C PRO A 207 13.83 26.30 -10.17
N VAL A 208 14.41 25.24 -9.60
CA VAL A 208 13.69 23.97 -9.44
C VAL A 208 12.72 24.10 -8.27
N THR A 209 11.44 23.80 -8.51
CA THR A 209 10.40 23.78 -7.48
C THR A 209 10.07 22.35 -7.10
N LEU A 210 10.07 22.07 -5.80
CA LEU A 210 9.62 20.79 -5.23
C LEU A 210 8.39 21.04 -4.37
N GLN A 211 7.37 20.20 -4.53
CA GLN A 211 6.18 20.21 -3.69
C GLN A 211 5.93 18.81 -3.13
N LEU A 212 5.75 18.74 -1.81
CA LEU A 212 5.42 17.52 -1.09
C LEU A 212 3.99 17.58 -0.60
N GLN A 213 3.22 16.54 -0.92
CA GLN A 213 1.85 16.35 -0.44
C GLN A 213 1.63 14.92 0.03
N ARG A 214 0.85 14.75 1.10
CA ARG A 214 0.39 13.44 1.54
C ARG A 214 -0.83 13.03 0.73
N ARG A 215 -0.81 11.83 0.12
CA ARG A 215 -2.02 11.20 -0.46
C ARG A 215 -2.03 9.69 -0.19
N GLY A 216 -3.11 9.16 0.36
CA GLY A 216 -3.25 7.70 0.59
C GLY A 216 -2.21 7.14 1.56
N ASN A 217 -1.26 6.29 1.10
CA ASN A 217 -0.05 5.83 1.84
C ASN A 217 1.27 6.29 1.20
N PHE A 218 1.20 7.36 0.41
CA PHE A 218 2.33 7.94 -0.30
C PHE A 218 2.60 9.38 0.13
N ILE A 219 3.84 9.79 -0.02
CA ILE A 219 4.23 11.18 -0.21
C ILE A 219 4.39 11.39 -1.70
N TRP A 220 3.59 12.30 -2.24
CA TRP A 220 3.72 12.76 -3.61
C TRP A 220 4.78 13.85 -3.64
N LEU A 221 5.83 13.62 -4.41
CA LEU A 221 6.81 14.64 -4.75
C LEU A 221 6.55 15.10 -6.18
N MET A 222 6.15 16.36 -6.31
CA MET A 222 5.94 17.03 -7.59
C MET A 222 7.14 17.93 -7.86
N ILE A 223 7.68 17.84 -9.07
CA ILE A 223 8.85 18.57 -9.53
C ILE A 223 8.41 19.44 -10.70
N ASP A 224 8.79 20.71 -10.66
CA ASP A 224 8.76 21.63 -11.81
C ASP A 224 10.16 22.22 -11.94
N ALA A 225 10.80 22.03 -13.08
CA ALA A 225 12.20 22.37 -13.26
C ALA A 225 12.49 22.85 -14.69
N PRO A 226 13.52 23.70 -14.89
CA PRO A 226 14.10 23.90 -16.22
C PRO A 226 14.56 22.56 -16.80
N PHE A 227 14.45 22.43 -18.12
CA PHE A 227 15.03 21.32 -18.87
C PHE A 227 16.23 21.83 -19.67
N PHE A 228 17.42 21.42 -19.26
CA PHE A 228 18.67 21.91 -19.85
C PHE A 228 19.10 21.10 -21.07
N ASN A 229 18.79 19.80 -21.08
CA ASN A 229 19.07 18.88 -22.19
C ASN A 229 20.56 18.88 -22.61
N ASP A 230 21.45 19.01 -21.64
CA ASP A 230 22.90 19.14 -21.82
C ASP A 230 23.67 17.83 -21.64
N THR A 231 22.98 16.80 -21.17
CA THR A 231 23.45 15.42 -21.07
C THR A 231 22.54 14.52 -21.90
N PRO A 232 23.06 13.43 -22.51
CA PRO A 232 22.21 12.44 -23.16
C PRO A 232 21.20 11.87 -22.16
N SER A 233 20.01 11.49 -22.62
CA SER A 233 19.06 10.75 -21.75
C SER A 233 19.78 9.58 -21.06
N PRO A 234 19.50 9.33 -19.76
CA PRO A 234 19.87 8.06 -19.15
C PRO A 234 19.36 6.92 -20.01
N GLY A 235 20.14 5.82 -20.04
CA GLY A 235 19.66 4.59 -20.67
C GLY A 235 18.46 3.99 -19.90
N GLY A 236 17.98 2.84 -20.36
CA GLY A 236 16.86 2.15 -19.71
C GLY A 236 15.49 2.77 -20.01
N ALA A 237 14.44 2.06 -19.61
CA ALA A 237 13.07 2.49 -19.85
C ALA A 237 12.62 3.56 -18.83
N PRO A 238 11.80 4.54 -19.23
CA PRO A 238 11.11 5.42 -18.30
C PRO A 238 10.29 4.63 -17.28
N GLY A 239 10.24 5.11 -16.04
CA GLY A 239 9.59 4.44 -14.92
C GLY A 239 10.43 3.38 -14.21
N GLU A 240 11.64 3.09 -14.70
CA GLU A 240 12.53 2.09 -14.10
C GLU A 240 13.68 2.71 -13.29
N PRO A 241 14.22 1.98 -12.29
CA PRO A 241 15.43 2.39 -11.60
C PRO A 241 16.65 2.46 -12.52
N PHE A 242 17.48 3.49 -12.39
CA PHE A 242 18.72 3.65 -13.15
C PHE A 242 19.91 3.98 -12.24
N PRO A 243 20.94 3.12 -12.16
CA PRO A 243 22.10 3.37 -11.32
C PRO A 243 22.91 4.60 -11.76
N LYS A 244 23.47 5.34 -10.79
CA LYS A 244 24.31 6.53 -11.03
C LYS A 244 23.57 7.64 -11.78
N LEU A 245 22.30 7.86 -11.45
CA LEU A 245 21.45 8.82 -12.13
C LEU A 245 21.98 10.26 -11.99
N TRP A 246 22.68 10.58 -10.90
CA TRP A 246 23.48 11.80 -10.71
C TRP A 246 24.52 12.12 -11.80
N GLN A 247 24.83 11.22 -12.73
CA GLN A 247 25.64 11.50 -13.92
C GLN A 247 24.89 12.25 -15.04
N TYR A 248 23.57 12.39 -14.91
CA TYR A 248 22.66 12.97 -15.88
C TYR A 248 21.94 14.20 -15.31
N GLU A 249 21.13 14.87 -16.11
CA GLU A 249 20.19 15.87 -15.59
C GLU A 249 19.24 15.20 -14.58
N VAL A 250 19.22 15.68 -13.34
CA VAL A 250 18.51 15.03 -12.23
C VAL A 250 18.11 16.03 -11.15
N VAL A 251 16.98 15.75 -10.48
CA VAL A 251 16.60 16.38 -9.22
C VAL A 251 16.61 15.33 -8.12
N GLU A 252 17.22 15.67 -6.98
CA GLU A 252 17.39 14.79 -5.83
C GLU A 252 16.74 15.39 -4.59
N ALA A 253 16.21 14.54 -3.71
CA ALA A 253 15.70 14.96 -2.40
C ALA A 253 16.10 13.95 -1.31
N PHE A 254 16.43 14.48 -0.15
CA PHE A 254 16.94 13.71 0.99
C PHE A 254 16.07 13.95 2.22
N PHE A 255 15.58 12.86 2.82
CA PHE A 255 14.76 12.89 4.02
C PHE A 255 15.49 12.20 5.16
N LEU A 256 16.05 12.98 6.07
CA LEU A 256 16.83 12.50 7.19
C LEU A 256 15.96 12.39 8.45
N GLY A 257 16.00 11.20 9.04
CA GLY A 257 15.36 10.87 10.30
C GLY A 257 16.22 9.91 11.13
N GLY A 258 15.61 9.29 12.12
CA GLY A 258 16.32 8.38 13.02
C GLY A 258 15.42 7.73 14.05
N GLY A 259 15.52 6.40 14.11
CA GLY A 259 14.85 5.54 15.09
C GLY A 259 15.87 4.67 15.83
N GLY A 260 16.14 5.00 17.10
CA GLY A 260 16.74 4.11 18.11
C GLY A 260 18.17 3.58 17.93
N SER A 261 18.76 3.57 16.73
CA SER A 261 19.98 2.81 16.41
C SER A 261 21.31 3.57 16.55
N GLY A 262 21.29 4.89 16.80
CA GLY A 262 22.49 5.70 17.01
C GLY A 262 23.24 6.15 15.74
N GLU A 263 22.79 5.73 14.55
CA GLU A 263 23.33 6.16 13.26
C GLU A 263 22.25 6.88 12.41
N PRO A 264 22.61 7.82 11.53
CA PRO A 264 21.62 8.55 10.73
C PRO A 264 20.95 7.64 9.71
N LEU A 265 19.63 7.72 9.62
CA LEU A 265 18.84 7.02 8.62
C LEU A 265 18.24 8.04 7.66
N TYR A 266 18.47 7.90 6.37
CA TYR A 266 17.91 8.83 5.40
C TYR A 266 17.49 8.15 4.11
N LEU A 267 16.37 8.63 3.57
CA LEU A 267 15.88 8.26 2.25
C LEU A 267 16.46 9.24 1.24
N GLU A 268 17.04 8.71 0.17
CA GLU A 268 17.54 9.47 -0.98
C GLU A 268 16.71 9.08 -2.20
N VAL A 269 16.20 10.09 -2.91
CA VAL A 269 15.39 9.91 -4.11
C VAL A 269 15.90 10.80 -5.23
N GLU A 270 16.15 10.22 -6.40
CA GLU A 270 16.68 10.89 -7.59
C GLU A 270 15.71 10.68 -8.77
N PHE A 271 15.44 11.74 -9.54
CA PHE A 271 14.48 11.75 -10.63
C PHE A 271 14.99 12.49 -11.86
N SER A 272 15.01 11.81 -13.01
CA SER A 272 15.43 12.36 -14.30
C SER A 272 14.26 12.93 -15.09
N PRO A 273 14.45 13.98 -15.92
CA PRO A 273 13.43 14.50 -16.84
C PRO A 273 12.96 13.45 -17.85
N HIS A 274 13.76 12.41 -18.10
CA HIS A 274 13.46 11.31 -19.03
C HIS A 274 12.71 10.12 -18.39
N GLY A 275 12.38 10.22 -17.11
CA GLY A 275 11.49 9.26 -16.43
C GLY A 275 12.21 8.15 -15.66
N GLN A 276 13.54 8.08 -15.69
CA GLN A 276 14.30 7.19 -14.81
C GLN A 276 14.35 7.75 -13.38
N HIS A 277 14.49 6.86 -12.40
CA HIS A 277 14.61 7.23 -11.00
C HIS A 277 15.72 6.42 -10.30
N LEU A 278 16.16 6.85 -9.13
CA LEU A 278 16.97 6.04 -8.24
C LEU A 278 16.56 6.32 -6.80
N ILE A 279 16.16 5.25 -6.08
CA ILE A 279 15.70 5.34 -4.70
C ILE A 279 16.64 4.52 -3.82
N LEU A 280 17.18 5.13 -2.77
CA LEU A 280 18.11 4.49 -1.84
C LEU A 280 17.68 4.68 -0.39
N LEU A 281 17.76 3.59 0.38
CA LEU A 281 17.64 3.62 1.84
C LEU A 281 19.05 3.62 2.42
N MET A 282 19.39 4.67 3.17
CA MET A 282 20.75 4.91 3.64
C MET A 282 20.82 4.72 5.17
N LYS A 283 21.70 3.83 5.62
CA LYS A 283 21.94 3.52 7.03
C LYS A 283 23.37 3.88 7.39
N GLY A 284 23.55 5.11 7.87
CA GLY A 284 24.85 5.78 7.99
C GLY A 284 25.22 6.55 6.71
N VAL A 285 26.13 7.52 6.87
CA VAL A 285 26.58 8.39 5.78
C VAL A 285 27.22 7.57 4.65
N ARG A 286 26.70 7.72 3.42
CA ARG A 286 27.16 7.03 2.20
C ARG A 286 27.07 5.50 2.25
N LYS A 287 26.19 4.96 3.10
CA LYS A 287 26.01 3.52 3.27
C LYS A 287 24.60 3.13 2.83
N ALA A 288 24.47 2.81 1.54
CA ALA A 288 23.22 2.29 1.00
C ALA A 288 22.95 0.90 1.59
N LEU A 289 21.85 0.78 2.32
CA LEU A 289 21.29 -0.49 2.79
C LEU A 289 20.56 -1.19 1.63
N LYS A 290 19.74 -0.43 0.90
CA LYS A 290 19.03 -0.88 -0.30
C LYS A 290 19.09 0.23 -1.35
N HIS A 291 19.11 -0.17 -2.61
CA HIS A 291 19.13 0.73 -3.75
C HIS A 291 18.16 0.25 -4.83
N SER A 292 17.83 1.14 -5.76
CA SER A 292 16.98 0.82 -6.91
C SER A 292 15.59 0.33 -6.50
N LEU A 293 15.03 0.88 -5.41
CA LEU A 293 13.67 0.53 -5.01
C LEU A 293 12.67 1.04 -6.05
N PRO A 294 11.63 0.25 -6.37
CA PRO A 294 10.63 0.67 -7.32
C PRO A 294 9.83 1.84 -6.74
N VAL A 295 9.54 2.82 -7.57
CA VAL A 295 8.59 3.88 -7.28
C VAL A 295 7.77 4.16 -8.53
N ASP A 296 6.52 4.57 -8.33
CA ASP A 296 5.70 5.03 -9.43
C ASP A 296 6.06 6.49 -9.74
N TYR A 297 6.78 6.68 -10.83
CA TYR A 297 7.31 7.96 -11.29
C TYR A 297 6.96 8.21 -12.75
N THR A 298 6.43 9.39 -13.04
CA THR A 298 6.22 9.89 -14.39
C THR A 298 6.87 11.24 -14.57
N SER A 299 7.35 11.50 -15.78
CA SER A 299 7.91 12.81 -16.16
C SER A 299 7.36 13.27 -17.51
N LYS A 300 7.35 14.59 -17.72
CA LYS A 300 6.94 15.21 -18.97
C LYS A 300 7.81 16.42 -19.27
N ILE A 301 8.55 16.35 -20.37
CA ILE A 301 9.32 17.46 -20.92
C ILE A 301 8.37 18.35 -21.76
N ASN A 302 8.37 19.65 -21.47
CA ASN A 302 7.56 20.68 -22.11
C ASN A 302 8.47 21.83 -22.59
N GLY A 303 9.09 21.66 -23.76
CA GLY A 303 10.01 22.66 -24.30
C GLY A 303 11.27 22.79 -23.45
N SER A 304 11.43 23.94 -22.77
CA SER A 304 12.57 24.26 -21.91
C SER A 304 12.32 23.97 -20.41
N THR A 305 11.27 23.21 -20.10
CA THR A 305 10.90 22.83 -18.73
C THR A 305 10.53 21.36 -18.70
N TRP A 306 10.53 20.76 -17.52
CA TRP A 306 9.95 19.45 -17.31
C TRP A 306 9.23 19.38 -15.97
N THR A 307 8.28 18.47 -15.92
CA THR A 307 7.52 18.16 -14.71
C THR A 307 7.73 16.70 -14.34
N GLY A 308 7.83 16.42 -13.05
CA GLY A 308 7.95 15.07 -12.49
C GLY A 308 6.91 14.84 -11.41
N LEU A 309 6.38 13.62 -11.34
CA LEU A 309 5.49 13.20 -10.27
C LEU A 309 5.92 11.83 -9.74
N ALA A 310 6.44 11.78 -8.52
CA ALA A 310 6.82 10.56 -7.84
C ALA A 310 5.86 10.26 -6.68
N ARG A 311 5.39 9.01 -6.59
CA ARG A 311 4.54 8.52 -5.50
C ARG A 311 5.33 7.63 -4.57
N ILE A 312 5.97 8.25 -3.58
CA ILE A 312 6.93 7.59 -2.69
C ILE A 312 6.17 6.90 -1.54
N PRO A 313 6.27 5.56 -1.37
CA PRO A 313 5.61 4.85 -0.28
C PRO A 313 6.07 5.34 1.10
N LEU A 314 5.14 5.52 2.04
CA LEU A 314 5.49 5.99 3.39
C LEU A 314 6.48 5.07 4.12
N ASN A 315 6.41 3.76 3.88
CA ASN A 315 7.32 2.80 4.50
C ASN A 315 8.77 2.88 4.00
N TYR A 316 9.04 3.69 2.97
CA TYR A 316 10.41 4.00 2.51
C TYR A 316 11.06 5.07 3.38
N PHE A 317 10.29 5.95 4.01
CA PHE A 317 10.84 6.99 4.87
C PHE A 317 11.34 6.37 6.18
N PRO A 318 12.49 6.82 6.71
CA PRO A 318 12.90 6.43 8.05
C PRO A 318 11.92 7.04 9.07
N PRO A 319 11.80 6.48 10.29
CA PRO A 319 11.08 7.13 11.38
C PRO A 319 11.67 8.50 11.70
N ASN A 320 10.83 9.41 12.23
CA ASN A 320 11.25 10.72 12.71
C ASN A 320 11.99 11.56 11.66
N VAL A 321 11.47 11.64 10.44
CA VAL A 321 11.99 12.60 9.44
C VAL A 321 11.84 14.00 10.01
N THR A 322 12.97 14.67 10.19
CA THR A 322 13.04 16.01 10.80
C THR A 322 13.95 16.94 10.03
N MET A 323 14.80 16.41 9.14
CA MET A 323 15.77 17.17 8.39
C MET A 323 15.64 16.87 6.89
N PHE A 324 15.82 17.88 6.06
CA PHE A 324 15.61 17.81 4.61
C PHE A 324 16.66 18.61 3.84
N ASN A 325 16.98 18.14 2.64
CA ASN A 325 17.65 18.93 1.62
C ASN A 325 17.23 18.42 0.24
N ALA A 326 17.44 19.24 -0.79
CA ALA A 326 17.18 18.88 -2.17
C ALA A 326 18.26 19.48 -3.06
N TYR A 327 18.52 18.82 -4.18
CA TYR A 327 19.59 19.18 -5.10
C TYR A 327 19.11 19.07 -6.54
N ALA A 328 19.76 19.81 -7.44
CA ALA A 328 19.60 19.63 -8.86
C ALA A 328 20.99 19.55 -9.50
N ILE A 329 21.13 18.68 -10.48
CA ILE A 329 22.38 18.54 -11.23
C ILE A 329 22.04 18.64 -12.71
N HIS A 330 22.75 19.51 -13.40
CA HIS A 330 22.71 19.67 -14.85
C HIS A 330 24.10 20.05 -15.36
N GLY A 331 24.23 20.39 -16.62
CA GLY A 331 25.46 20.66 -17.33
C GLY A 331 26.22 19.39 -17.71
N SER A 332 27.27 19.52 -18.50
CA SER A 332 28.15 18.40 -18.86
C SER A 332 29.62 18.78 -18.86
N GLY A 333 30.49 17.81 -18.55
CA GLY A 333 31.94 18.01 -18.47
C GLY A 333 32.32 19.12 -17.49
N ASN A 334 33.07 20.13 -17.97
CA ASN A 334 33.51 21.27 -17.15
C ASN A 334 32.39 22.29 -16.87
N GLN A 335 31.23 22.16 -17.51
CA GLN A 335 30.05 23.01 -17.29
C GLN A 335 29.04 22.32 -16.36
N ARG A 336 29.42 21.24 -15.66
CA ARG A 336 28.54 20.54 -14.72
C ARG A 336 28.20 21.46 -13.55
N MET A 337 26.91 21.66 -13.33
CA MET A 337 26.38 22.51 -12.28
C MET A 337 25.75 21.65 -11.19
N TYR A 338 25.89 22.11 -9.95
CA TYR A 338 25.36 21.46 -8.77
C TYR A 338 24.64 22.52 -7.95
N GLU A 339 23.35 22.33 -7.76
CA GLU A 339 22.49 23.23 -7.02
C GLU A 339 22.00 22.57 -5.74
N ALA A 340 21.68 23.39 -4.74
CA ALA A 340 21.22 22.94 -3.44
C ALA A 340 20.14 23.87 -2.92
N LEU A 341 19.10 23.29 -2.33
CA LEU A 341 18.09 24.02 -1.55
C LEU A 341 18.73 24.65 -0.31
N TYR A 342 19.56 23.87 0.39
CA TYR A 342 20.37 24.33 1.51
C TYR A 342 21.85 24.07 1.21
N PRO A 343 22.56 25.08 0.67
CA PRO A 343 23.94 24.92 0.20
C PRO A 343 24.95 24.89 1.34
N THR A 344 26.18 24.48 1.00
CA THR A 344 27.33 24.62 1.88
C THR A 344 27.86 26.04 1.89
N GLU A 345 28.55 26.42 2.97
CA GLU A 345 29.18 27.74 3.10
C GLU A 345 30.21 27.98 1.97
N GLU A 346 30.15 29.17 1.37
CA GLU A 346 31.08 29.57 0.32
C GLU A 346 32.54 29.48 0.81
N GLY A 347 33.40 28.87 -0.01
CA GLY A 347 34.84 28.74 0.25
C GLY A 347 35.22 27.69 1.32
N LYS A 348 34.26 27.02 1.97
CA LYS A 348 34.55 26.01 2.98
C LYS A 348 35.00 24.67 2.40
N TYR A 349 34.49 24.31 1.22
CA TYR A 349 34.80 23.05 0.55
C TYR A 349 35.25 23.27 -0.89
N THR A 350 36.01 22.33 -1.43
CA THR A 350 36.56 22.39 -2.79
C THR A 350 35.65 21.76 -3.84
N GLY A 351 34.53 21.15 -3.43
CA GLY A 351 33.58 20.51 -4.32
C GLY A 351 32.29 20.08 -3.61
N PRO A 352 31.23 19.78 -4.39
CA PRO A 352 29.93 19.39 -3.86
C PRO A 352 30.01 18.03 -3.15
N ASP A 353 29.29 17.92 -2.04
CA ASP A 353 29.04 16.65 -1.34
C ASP A 353 27.65 16.71 -0.69
N PHE A 354 26.68 16.06 -1.34
CA PHE A 354 25.27 16.06 -0.95
C PHE A 354 24.99 15.18 0.28
N HIS A 355 25.95 14.38 0.74
CA HIS A 355 25.83 13.59 1.97
C HIS A 355 26.38 14.32 3.21
N ARG A 356 26.65 15.63 3.13
CA ARG A 356 26.95 16.47 4.30
C ARG A 356 25.67 16.79 5.07
N LEU A 357 25.23 15.82 5.87
CA LEU A 357 23.98 15.88 6.62
C LEU A 357 23.85 17.10 7.54
N ASP A 358 24.97 17.67 7.99
CA ASP A 358 24.99 18.88 8.84
C ASP A 358 24.41 20.13 8.17
N TYR A 359 24.29 20.15 6.83
CA TYR A 359 23.69 21.26 6.08
C TYR A 359 22.19 21.09 5.84
N PHE A 360 21.63 19.94 6.16
CA PHE A 360 20.20 19.73 6.02
C PHE A 360 19.48 20.68 6.99
N GLN A 361 18.30 21.15 6.61
CA GLN A 361 17.52 22.06 7.45
C GLN A 361 16.26 21.37 7.98
N PRO A 362 15.67 21.88 9.07
CA PRO A 362 14.44 21.32 9.61
C PRO A 362 13.30 21.29 8.58
N ILE A 363 12.60 20.16 8.52
CA ILE A 363 11.34 20.00 7.80
C ILE A 363 10.24 19.60 8.79
N ASP A 364 9.07 20.21 8.67
CA ASP A 364 7.89 19.83 9.44
C ASP A 364 7.17 18.65 8.77
N PHE A 365 7.87 17.51 8.66
CA PHE A 365 7.34 16.33 7.97
C PHE A 365 6.11 15.74 8.67
N ALA A 366 5.96 15.99 9.98
CA ALA A 366 4.79 15.61 10.75
C ALA A 366 3.48 16.27 10.24
N LYS A 367 3.57 17.42 9.56
CA LYS A 367 2.40 17.99 8.86
C LYS A 367 1.92 17.16 7.67
N LEU A 368 2.83 16.41 7.03
CA LEU A 368 2.49 15.52 5.93
C LEU A 368 2.13 14.13 6.43
N ALA A 369 2.94 13.57 7.35
CA ALA A 369 2.77 12.22 7.88
C ALA A 369 3.02 12.21 9.39
N PRO A 370 2.03 12.58 10.21
CA PRO A 370 2.18 12.56 11.67
C PRO A 370 2.52 11.17 12.20
N GLU A 371 2.06 10.11 11.53
CA GLU A 371 2.37 8.71 11.83
C GLU A 371 3.84 8.36 11.69
N ASN A 372 4.65 9.19 11.01
CA ASN A 372 6.10 9.03 10.94
C ASN A 372 6.80 9.39 12.26
N THR A 373 6.15 10.19 13.12
CA THR A 373 6.66 10.59 14.43
C THR A 373 6.61 9.40 15.40
N ASN A 374 7.76 9.04 15.97
CA ASN A 374 7.96 7.86 16.82
C ASN A 374 7.53 6.54 16.16
N ALA A 375 7.58 6.49 14.82
CA ALA A 375 7.26 5.26 14.08
C ALA A 375 8.30 4.16 14.36
N GLU A 376 7.87 2.91 14.26
CA GLU A 376 8.79 1.78 14.17
C GLU A 376 9.44 1.74 12.78
N LEU A 377 10.66 1.22 12.71
CA LEU A 377 11.33 0.96 11.44
C LEU A 377 10.53 -0.06 10.64
N SER A 378 10.26 0.24 9.37
CA SER A 378 9.63 -0.73 8.48
C SER A 378 10.59 -1.88 8.19
N ASN A 379 10.06 -3.06 7.83
CA ASN A 379 10.86 -4.22 7.43
C ASN A 379 11.73 -3.96 6.18
N LEU A 380 11.56 -2.83 5.49
CA LEU A 380 12.47 -2.44 4.40
C LEU A 380 13.83 -1.96 4.94
N TRP A 381 13.88 -1.47 6.18
CA TRP A 381 15.09 -0.97 6.83
C TRP A 381 15.89 -2.04 7.58
N THR A 382 15.51 -3.32 7.43
CA THR A 382 16.29 -4.46 7.91
C THR A 382 17.11 -5.07 6.78
N GLU A 383 18.29 -5.59 7.12
CA GLU A 383 19.21 -6.32 6.23
C GLU A 383 18.58 -7.58 5.62
#